data_AF-A0A8H4SQ68-F1
#
_entry.id   AF-A0A8H4SQ68-F1
#
_cell.length_a   1.000
_cell.length_b   1.000
_cell.length_c   1.000
_cell.angle_alpha   90.00
_cell.angle_beta   90.00
_cell.angle_gamma   90.00
#
_symmetry.space_group_name_H-M   'P 1'
#
loop_
_entity.id
_entity.type
_entity.pdbx_description
1 polymer ?
#
loop_
_entity_poly.entity_id
_entity_poly.type
_entity_poly.pdbx_seq_one_letter_code
_entity_poly.pdbx_strand_id
1 'polypeptide(L)'
;MPSISISQITDFLWRPPRKEPGVKSRPLDQRDPANAQYYSNWGFTVYRTYYGTESDKHWEALIDAMTRQTHLALGYHETEKIYQEDQRKKWGFYADKSEYVDDIRRLKKLFRLKVREDSSVLDGLGIPRIRELCRKELPEARKDIEGAKACFVFVADESVLNDIARGVFVVKVVGYDWDED
;
A
#
# COMPACT_ATOMS: atom_id res chain seq x y z
N MET A 1 -18.49 0.30 7.96
CA MET A 1 -17.89 0.58 6.64
C MET A 1 -17.97 -0.69 5.80
N PRO A 2 -18.37 -0.63 4.51
CA PRO A 2 -18.29 -1.82 3.66
C PRO A 2 -16.83 -2.27 3.56
N SER A 3 -16.53 -3.52 3.91
CA SER A 3 -15.21 -4.08 3.69
C SER A 3 -14.90 -4.06 2.19
N ILE A 4 -13.80 -3.40 1.82
CA ILE A 4 -13.25 -3.55 0.47
C ILE A 4 -12.92 -5.04 0.29
N SER A 5 -13.34 -5.58 -0.85
CA SER A 5 -13.16 -7.00 -1.16
C SER A 5 -11.86 -7.27 -1.90
N ILE A 6 -11.33 -8.49 -1.81
CA ILE A 6 -10.08 -8.88 -2.48
C ILE A 6 -10.23 -8.75 -3.99
N SER A 7 -11.37 -9.18 -4.55
CA SER A 7 -11.65 -9.07 -5.98
C SER A 7 -11.63 -7.63 -6.49
N GLN A 8 -12.10 -6.67 -5.69
CA GLN A 8 -12.08 -5.24 -6.03
C GLN A 8 -10.66 -4.68 -6.01
N ILE A 9 -9.85 -5.03 -5.02
CA ILE A 9 -8.45 -4.57 -4.96
C ILE A 9 -7.66 -5.18 -6.12
N THR A 10 -7.80 -6.48 -6.36
CA THR A 10 -7.10 -7.18 -7.44
C THR A 10 -7.42 -6.59 -8.80
N ASP A 11 -8.69 -6.30 -9.09
CA ASP A 11 -9.10 -5.58 -10.31
C ASP A 11 -8.51 -4.17 -10.39
N PHE A 12 -8.53 -3.43 -9.28
CA PHE A 12 -8.04 -2.07 -9.25
C PHE A 12 -6.54 -1.98 -9.58
N LEU A 13 -5.76 -2.97 -9.15
CA LEU A 13 -4.33 -3.06 -9.42
C LEU A 13 -3.99 -3.56 -10.84
N TRP A 14 -4.97 -4.10 -11.57
CA TRP A 14 -4.77 -4.60 -12.92
C TRP A 14 -4.81 -3.47 -13.95
N ARG A 15 -3.68 -3.26 -14.63
CA ARG A 15 -3.46 -2.17 -15.61
C ARG A 15 -2.94 -2.73 -16.95
N PRO A 16 -3.73 -3.55 -17.66
CA PRO A 16 -3.32 -4.07 -18.97
C PRO A 16 -3.24 -2.93 -19.99
N PRO A 17 -2.43 -3.08 -21.06
CA PRO A 17 -2.35 -2.09 -22.13
C PRO A 17 -3.73 -1.87 -22.73
N ARG A 18 -4.03 -0.60 -23.04
CA ARG A 18 -5.28 -0.26 -23.74
C ARG A 18 -5.25 -0.90 -25.13
N LYS A 19 -6.37 -1.52 -25.52
CA LYS A 19 -6.53 -2.01 -26.89
C LYS A 19 -6.52 -0.82 -27.85
N GLU A 20 -5.73 -0.91 -28.90
CA GLU A 20 -5.78 0.07 -29.98
C GLU A 20 -7.17 0.04 -30.64
N PRO A 21 -7.78 1.21 -30.90
CA PRO A 21 -9.08 1.27 -31.57
C PRO A 21 -9.05 0.50 -32.90
N GLY A 22 -9.99 -0.44 -33.09
CA GLY A 22 -10.12 -1.23 -34.32
C GLY A 22 -9.30 -2.52 -34.37
N VAL A 23 -8.37 -2.76 -33.43
CA VAL A 23 -7.58 -4.00 -33.40
C VAL A 23 -8.27 -5.06 -32.54
N LYS A 24 -8.63 -6.21 -33.14
CA LYS A 24 -9.11 -7.38 -32.41
C LYS A 24 -7.95 -8.03 -31.64
N SER A 25 -7.77 -7.63 -30.38
CA SER A 25 -6.87 -8.30 -29.46
C SER A 25 -7.64 -9.23 -28.51
N ARG A 26 -7.09 -10.43 -28.26
CA ARG A 26 -7.61 -11.36 -27.24
C ARG A 26 -7.58 -10.66 -25.87
N PRO A 27 -8.63 -10.80 -25.04
CA PRO A 27 -8.56 -10.32 -23.66
C PRO A 27 -7.35 -10.97 -22.97
N LEU A 28 -6.54 -10.16 -22.29
CA LEU A 28 -5.47 -10.67 -21.43
C LEU A 28 -6.11 -11.29 -20.19
N ASP A 29 -5.67 -12.49 -19.86
CA ASP A 29 -6.09 -13.16 -18.63
C ASP A 29 -5.32 -12.59 -17.44
N GLN A 30 -6.05 -12.07 -16.46
CA GLN A 30 -5.53 -11.52 -15.22
C GLN A 30 -4.79 -12.55 -14.35
N ARG A 31 -5.11 -13.84 -14.54
CA ARG A 31 -4.62 -14.96 -13.75
C ARG A 31 -3.36 -15.59 -14.34
N ASP A 32 -3.09 -15.37 -15.63
CA ASP A 32 -1.90 -15.87 -16.29
C ASP A 32 -0.64 -15.24 -15.66
N PRO A 33 0.30 -16.04 -15.12
CA PRO A 33 1.56 -15.55 -14.57
C PRO A 33 2.38 -14.72 -15.57
N ALA A 34 2.27 -14.98 -16.88
CA ALA A 34 2.95 -14.22 -17.93
C ALA A 34 2.50 -12.75 -17.95
N ASN A 35 1.30 -12.47 -17.45
CA ASN A 35 0.72 -11.14 -17.41
C ASN A 35 0.98 -10.41 -16.08
N ALA A 36 1.77 -10.97 -15.16
CA ALA A 36 2.04 -10.37 -13.85
C ALA A 36 2.61 -8.93 -13.92
N GLN A 37 3.31 -8.61 -15.01
CA GLN A 37 3.86 -7.28 -15.28
C GLN A 37 2.81 -6.16 -15.45
N TYR A 38 1.55 -6.52 -15.72
CA TYR A 38 0.46 -5.54 -15.85
C TYR A 38 -0.20 -5.18 -14.53
N TYR A 39 0.29 -5.73 -13.41
CA TYR A 39 -0.15 -5.30 -12.09
C TYR A 39 0.70 -4.16 -11.56
N SER A 40 0.05 -3.12 -11.06
CA SER A 40 0.72 -2.06 -10.31
C SER A 40 1.07 -2.54 -8.90
N ASN A 41 2.19 -2.05 -8.36
CA ASN A 41 2.47 -2.17 -6.93
C ASN A 41 1.48 -1.31 -6.11
N TRP A 42 1.24 -1.72 -4.87
CA TRP A 42 0.41 -0.97 -3.92
C TRP A 42 1.07 -0.93 -2.54
N GLY A 43 0.55 -0.09 -1.65
CA GLY A 43 1.06 0.09 -0.31
C GLY A 43 1.23 1.56 0.01
N PHE A 44 2.21 1.92 0.83
CA PHE A 44 2.27 3.24 1.45
C PHE A 44 3.68 3.81 1.46
N THR A 45 3.77 5.13 1.54
CA THR A 45 5.03 5.84 1.76
C THR A 45 5.18 6.19 3.24
N VAL A 46 6.35 5.94 3.80
CA VAL A 46 6.70 6.24 5.19
C VAL A 46 7.90 7.19 5.21
N TYR A 47 7.74 8.35 5.83
CA TYR A 47 8.81 9.33 6.04
C TYR A 47 9.33 9.20 7.46
N ARG A 48 10.64 9.06 7.60
CA ARG A 48 11.36 9.22 8.87
C ARG A 48 11.80 10.67 8.99
N THR A 49 11.48 11.32 10.11
CA THR A 49 11.88 12.72 10.36
C THR A 49 12.70 12.92 11.63
N TYR A 50 13.05 11.83 12.33
CA TYR A 50 13.85 11.86 13.54
C TYR A 50 15.04 10.89 13.47
N TYR A 51 16.21 11.39 13.85
CA TYR A 51 17.50 10.71 13.71
C TYR A 51 18.36 10.78 15.00
N GLY A 52 17.77 10.40 16.14
CA GLY A 52 18.50 10.22 17.40
C GLY A 52 19.36 8.94 17.47
N THR A 53 20.22 8.84 18.47
CA THR A 53 21.26 7.78 18.61
C THR A 53 20.72 6.34 18.57
N GLU A 54 19.53 6.07 19.11
CA GLU A 54 18.90 4.73 19.09
C GLU A 54 17.75 4.61 18.09
N SER A 55 17.46 5.69 17.35
CA SER A 55 16.25 5.77 16.51
C SER A 55 16.28 4.83 15.31
N ASP A 56 17.46 4.40 14.85
CA ASP A 56 17.61 3.43 13.74
C ASP A 56 16.94 2.09 14.07
N LYS A 57 17.20 1.55 15.27
CA LYS A 57 16.61 0.28 15.71
C LYS A 57 15.08 0.35 15.78
N HIS A 58 14.56 1.48 16.26
CA HIS A 58 13.11 1.68 16.39
C HIS A 58 12.44 1.91 15.04
N TRP A 59 13.14 2.59 14.13
CA TRP A 59 12.73 2.73 12.75
C TRP A 59 12.65 1.38 12.04
N GLU A 60 13.68 0.54 12.13
CA GLU A 60 13.68 -0.81 11.56
C GLU A 60 12.55 -1.66 12.14
N ALA A 61 12.34 -1.61 13.46
CA ALA A 61 11.25 -2.32 14.13
C ALA A 61 9.87 -1.86 13.64
N LEU A 62 9.69 -0.55 13.41
CA LEU A 62 8.45 0.00 12.85
C LEU A 62 8.20 -0.54 11.42
N ILE A 63 9.20 -0.47 10.54
CA ILE A 63 9.06 -0.93 9.14
C ILE A 63 8.78 -2.44 9.07
N ASP A 64 9.48 -3.25 9.87
CA ASP A 64 9.23 -4.68 9.96
C ASP A 64 7.80 -4.96 10.48
N ALA A 65 7.38 -4.28 11.55
CA ALA A 65 6.04 -4.42 12.10
C ALA A 65 4.95 -4.04 11.09
N MET A 66 5.05 -2.89 10.43
CA MET A 66 4.08 -2.47 9.41
C MET A 66 3.97 -3.49 8.27
N THR A 67 5.11 -4.02 7.81
CA THR A 67 5.14 -5.04 6.75
C THR A 67 4.46 -6.33 7.20
N ARG A 68 4.84 -6.87 8.35
CA ARG A 68 4.28 -8.12 8.89
C ARG A 68 2.80 -7.98 9.20
N GLN A 69 2.40 -6.90 9.86
CA GLN A 69 0.99 -6.67 10.21
C GLN A 69 0.12 -6.53 8.96
N THR A 70 0.61 -5.88 7.90
CA THR A 70 -0.13 -5.81 6.63
C THR A 70 -0.28 -7.20 5.99
N HIS A 71 0.77 -8.01 5.98
CA HIS A 71 0.70 -9.38 5.48
C HIS A 71 -0.25 -10.27 6.30
N LEU A 72 -0.25 -10.12 7.62
CA LEU A 72 -1.17 -10.83 8.52
C LEU A 72 -2.62 -10.38 8.29
N ALA A 73 -2.86 -9.06 8.16
CA ALA A 73 -4.16 -8.50 7.84
C ALA A 73 -4.73 -9.11 6.55
N LEU A 74 -3.93 -9.22 5.50
CA LEU A 74 -4.32 -9.89 4.25
C LEU A 74 -4.59 -11.38 4.45
N GLY A 75 -3.86 -12.04 5.35
CA GLY A 75 -4.10 -13.45 5.70
C GLY A 75 -5.47 -13.70 6.34
N TYR A 76 -6.01 -12.76 7.11
CA TYR A 76 -7.36 -12.87 7.66
C TYR A 76 -8.45 -12.98 6.58
N HIS A 77 -8.18 -12.46 5.38
CA HIS A 77 -9.12 -12.56 4.26
C HIS A 77 -9.23 -13.97 3.67
N GLU A 78 -8.34 -14.91 4.01
CA GLU A 78 -8.36 -16.31 3.55
C GLU A 78 -9.49 -17.14 4.21
N THR A 79 -10.19 -16.57 5.20
CA THR A 79 -11.30 -17.23 5.89
C THR A 79 -12.47 -17.51 4.95
N GLU A 80 -13.18 -18.61 5.22
CA GLU A 80 -14.33 -19.04 4.40
C GLU A 80 -15.43 -17.97 4.35
N LYS A 81 -15.72 -17.35 5.49
CA LYS A 81 -16.73 -16.30 5.59
C LYS A 81 -16.45 -15.13 4.63
N ILE A 82 -15.21 -14.64 4.61
CA ILE A 82 -14.83 -13.49 3.79
C ILE A 82 -14.80 -13.87 2.30
N TYR A 83 -14.29 -15.06 1.97
CA TYR A 83 -14.37 -15.59 0.61
C TYR A 83 -15.81 -15.62 0.07
N GLN A 84 -16.75 -16.15 0.86
CA GLN A 84 -18.16 -16.21 0.46
C GLN A 84 -18.80 -14.83 0.32
N GLU A 85 -18.42 -13.87 1.16
CA GLU A 85 -18.87 -12.47 1.04
C GLU A 85 -18.35 -11.82 -0.25
N ASP A 86 -17.09 -12.04 -0.61
CA ASP A 86 -16.50 -11.52 -1.85
C ASP A 86 -17.13 -12.17 -3.09
N GLN A 87 -17.25 -13.51 -3.09
CA GLN A 87 -17.89 -14.27 -4.18
C GLN A 87 -19.32 -13.80 -4.44
N ARG A 88 -20.08 -13.42 -3.40
CA ARG A 88 -21.43 -12.84 -3.55
C ARG A 88 -21.41 -11.43 -4.15
N LYS A 89 -20.43 -10.60 -3.78
CA LYS A 89 -20.26 -9.25 -4.33
C LYS A 89 -19.90 -9.31 -5.82
N LYS A 90 -19.15 -10.33 -6.24
CA LYS A 90 -18.67 -10.47 -7.60
C LYS A 90 -18.81 -11.90 -8.10
N TRP A 91 -20.06 -12.30 -8.31
CA TRP A 91 -20.41 -13.66 -8.70
C TRP A 91 -19.69 -14.09 -9.98
N GLY A 92 -19.07 -15.27 -9.95
CA GLY A 92 -18.34 -15.84 -11.08
C GLY A 92 -16.91 -15.30 -11.26
N PHE A 93 -16.41 -14.45 -10.37
CA PHE A 93 -15.02 -13.95 -10.46
C PHE A 93 -13.97 -14.98 -10.04
N TYR A 94 -14.31 -15.86 -9.11
CA TYR A 94 -13.49 -17.02 -8.74
C TYR A 94 -14.23 -18.30 -9.12
N ALA A 95 -13.52 -19.24 -9.76
CA ALA A 95 -14.01 -20.58 -10.00
C ALA A 95 -14.11 -21.37 -8.67
N ASP A 96 -13.10 -21.23 -7.82
CA ASP A 96 -13.05 -21.80 -6.49
C ASP A 96 -12.22 -20.95 -5.51
N LYS A 97 -12.11 -21.39 -4.26
CA LYS A 97 -11.37 -20.69 -3.21
C LYS A 97 -9.86 -20.61 -3.47
N SER A 98 -9.28 -21.53 -4.21
CA SER A 98 -7.82 -21.54 -4.48
C SER A 98 -7.42 -20.32 -5.30
N GLU A 99 -8.21 -19.95 -6.31
CA GLU A 99 -8.02 -18.72 -7.09
C GLU A 99 -8.13 -17.47 -6.23
N TYR A 100 -9.03 -17.48 -5.24
CA TYR A 100 -9.16 -16.37 -4.29
C TYR A 100 -7.94 -16.25 -3.38
N VAL A 101 -7.40 -17.37 -2.90
CA VAL A 101 -6.15 -17.38 -2.11
C VAL A 101 -4.95 -16.94 -2.97
N ASP A 102 -4.91 -17.28 -4.26
CA ASP A 102 -3.87 -16.82 -5.18
C ASP A 102 -3.89 -15.30 -5.39
N ASP A 103 -5.07 -14.69 -5.43
CA ASP A 103 -5.20 -13.24 -5.42
C ASP A 103 -4.63 -12.63 -4.13
N ILE A 104 -4.95 -13.20 -2.96
CA ILE A 104 -4.37 -12.75 -1.68
C ILE A 104 -2.84 -12.85 -1.71
N ARG A 105 -2.27 -13.94 -2.24
CA ARG A 105 -0.82 -14.11 -2.42
C ARG A 105 -0.26 -13.05 -3.38
N ARG A 106 -0.97 -12.74 -4.47
CA ARG A 106 -0.60 -11.68 -5.41
C ARG A 106 -0.60 -10.33 -4.72
N LEU A 107 -1.61 -10.00 -3.93
CA LEU A 107 -1.69 -8.76 -3.16
C LEU A 107 -0.51 -8.64 -2.19
N LYS A 108 -0.19 -9.69 -1.43
CA LYS A 108 1.01 -9.71 -0.57
C LYS A 108 2.30 -9.46 -1.38
N LYS A 109 2.45 -10.08 -2.56
CA LYS A 109 3.62 -9.89 -3.43
C LYS A 109 3.72 -8.49 -4.05
N LEU A 110 2.61 -7.82 -4.30
CA LEU A 110 2.56 -6.46 -4.85
C LEU A 110 2.70 -5.36 -3.80
N PHE A 111 2.62 -5.71 -2.50
CA PHE A 111 2.73 -4.76 -1.42
C PHE A 111 4.14 -4.18 -1.31
N ARG A 112 4.24 -2.86 -1.17
CA ARG A 112 5.48 -2.11 -0.99
C ARG A 112 5.29 -1.06 0.11
N LEU A 113 6.24 -0.99 1.03
CA LEU A 113 6.45 0.20 1.84
C LEU A 113 7.58 1.01 1.20
N LYS A 114 7.27 2.22 0.75
CA LYS A 114 8.25 3.16 0.21
C LYS A 114 8.82 3.97 1.36
N VAL A 115 10.03 3.62 1.76
CA VAL A 115 10.77 4.28 2.85
C VAL A 115 11.45 5.55 2.32
N ARG A 116 11.28 6.66 3.04
CA ARG A 116 12.02 7.91 2.85
C ARG A 116 12.73 8.26 4.14
N GLU A 117 14.06 8.16 4.12
CA GLU A 117 14.90 8.24 5.32
C GLU A 117 16.21 9.03 5.12
N ASP A 118 16.30 9.85 4.08
CA ASP A 118 17.45 10.76 3.88
C ASP A 118 17.50 11.86 4.96
N SER A 119 18.40 11.71 5.94
CA SER A 119 18.54 12.64 7.06
C SER A 119 18.94 14.05 6.63
N SER A 120 19.65 14.20 5.49
CA SER A 120 20.08 15.51 5.00
C SER A 120 18.90 16.40 4.57
N VAL A 121 17.76 15.77 4.25
CA VAL A 121 16.55 16.45 3.80
C VAL A 121 15.44 16.39 4.85
N LEU A 122 15.36 15.30 5.62
CA LEU A 122 14.18 14.97 6.43
C LEU A 122 14.34 15.21 7.93
N ASP A 123 15.56 15.34 8.44
CA ASP A 123 15.79 15.49 9.88
C ASP A 123 15.12 16.75 10.45
N GLY A 124 14.34 16.58 11.51
CA GLY A 124 13.59 17.63 12.17
C GLY A 124 12.43 18.22 11.35
N LEU A 125 12.08 17.64 10.18
CA LEU A 125 10.98 18.19 9.39
C LEU A 125 9.62 18.02 10.09
N GLY A 126 8.94 19.15 10.26
CA GLY A 126 7.56 19.19 10.71
C GLY A 126 6.54 18.80 9.63
N ILE A 127 5.31 18.50 10.06
CA ILE A 127 4.21 18.08 9.20
C ILE A 127 3.91 19.05 8.02
N PRO A 128 3.92 20.39 8.20
CA PRO A 128 3.68 21.31 7.07
C PRO A 128 4.68 21.13 5.94
N ARG A 129 5.97 20.99 6.26
CA ARG A 129 7.03 20.82 5.26
C ARG A 129 6.98 19.43 4.60
N ILE A 130 6.58 18.40 5.36
CA ILE A 130 6.31 17.07 4.80
C ILE A 130 5.15 17.12 3.79
N ARG A 131 4.06 17.84 4.08
CA ARG A 131 2.95 18.01 3.12
C ARG A 131 3.43 18.65 1.81
N GLU A 132 4.24 19.71 1.89
CA GLU A 132 4.82 20.36 0.72
C GLU A 132 5.69 19.40 -0.10
N LEU A 133 6.55 18.63 0.57
CA LEU A 133 7.39 17.61 -0.07
C LEU A 133 6.54 16.55 -0.75
N CYS A 134 5.51 16.03 -0.09
CA CYS A 134 4.60 15.04 -0.65
C CYS A 134 3.87 15.55 -1.90
N ARG A 135 3.40 16.81 -1.89
CA ARG A 135 2.77 17.43 -3.07
C ARG A 135 3.73 17.52 -4.25
N LYS A 136 5.00 17.86 -3.99
CA LYS A 136 6.05 17.93 -5.02
C LYS A 136 6.37 16.55 -5.62
N GLU A 137 6.38 15.51 -4.79
CA GLU A 137 6.73 14.13 -5.20
C GLU A 137 5.54 13.32 -5.75
N LEU A 138 4.32 13.85 -5.63
CA LEU A 138 3.09 13.18 -6.03
C LEU A 138 3.07 12.70 -7.50
N PRO A 139 3.53 13.47 -8.50
CA PRO A 139 3.51 13.04 -9.89
C PRO A 139 4.33 11.76 -10.14
N GLU A 140 5.48 11.64 -9.50
CA GLU A 140 6.35 10.46 -9.55
C GLU A 140 5.77 9.33 -8.72
N ALA A 141 5.32 9.61 -7.50
CA ALA A 141 4.76 8.60 -6.59
C ALA A 141 3.54 7.89 -7.19
N ARG A 142 2.66 8.63 -7.90
CA ARG A 142 1.47 8.07 -8.58
C ARG A 142 1.79 7.08 -9.70
N LYS A 143 3.00 7.12 -10.24
CA LYS A 143 3.47 6.17 -11.28
C LYS A 143 4.06 4.91 -10.68
N ASP A 144 4.54 4.97 -9.44
CA ASP A 144 5.30 3.92 -8.79
C ASP A 144 4.43 3.02 -7.90
N ILE A 145 3.53 3.63 -7.11
CA ILE A 145 2.66 2.91 -6.17
C ILE A 145 1.22 3.45 -6.19
N GLU A 146 0.25 2.55 -6.34
CA GLU A 146 -1.16 2.95 -6.46
C GLU A 146 -1.68 3.67 -5.20
N GLY A 147 -1.12 3.37 -4.02
CA GLY A 147 -1.48 4.03 -2.77
C GLY A 147 -1.19 5.54 -2.74
N ALA A 148 -0.26 6.03 -3.56
CA ALA A 148 0.01 7.47 -3.66
C ALA A 148 -1.19 8.28 -4.20
N LYS A 149 -2.14 7.62 -4.87
CA LYS A 149 -3.38 8.27 -5.35
C LYS A 149 -4.34 8.64 -4.21
N ALA A 150 -4.17 8.05 -3.02
CA ALA A 150 -4.96 8.36 -1.84
C ALA A 150 -4.48 9.60 -1.07
N CYS A 151 -3.38 10.24 -1.52
CA CYS A 151 -2.91 11.53 -1.03
C CYS A 151 -2.64 11.61 0.50
N PHE A 152 -2.22 10.50 1.11
CA PHE A 152 -1.68 10.48 2.47
C PHE A 152 -0.36 9.72 2.56
N VAL A 153 0.41 10.02 3.60
CA VAL A 153 1.66 9.33 3.96
C VAL A 153 1.69 8.99 5.43
N PHE A 154 2.60 8.08 5.80
CA PHE A 154 2.94 7.83 7.18
C PHE A 154 4.19 8.61 7.57
N VAL A 155 4.23 9.10 8.81
CA VAL A 155 5.37 9.84 9.36
C VAL A 155 5.80 9.19 10.67
N ALA A 156 7.09 8.92 10.78
CA ALA A 156 7.76 8.52 12.01
C ALA A 156 8.63 9.67 12.50
N ASP A 157 8.04 10.51 13.34
CA ASP A 157 8.75 11.57 14.06
C ASP A 157 9.26 11.06 15.41
N GLU A 158 9.87 11.95 16.20
CA GLU A 158 10.42 11.63 17.52
C GLU A 158 9.40 10.94 18.43
N SER A 159 8.15 11.42 18.45
CA SER A 159 7.10 10.85 19.30
C SER A 159 6.78 9.42 18.92
N VAL A 160 6.64 9.15 17.61
CA VAL A 160 6.37 7.81 17.09
C VAL A 160 7.51 6.86 17.43
N LEU A 161 8.77 7.25 17.19
CA LEU A 161 9.91 6.36 17.46
C LEU A 161 10.13 6.11 18.95
N ASN A 162 9.84 7.11 19.80
CA ASN A 162 9.88 6.93 21.26
C ASN A 162 8.77 5.99 21.77
N ASP A 163 7.59 6.00 21.17
CA ASP A 163 6.54 5.05 21.51
C ASP A 163 6.93 3.63 21.09
N ILE A 164 7.52 3.45 19.90
CA ILE A 164 8.05 2.16 19.45
C ILE A 164 9.14 1.65 20.41
N ALA A 165 9.99 2.55 20.92
CA ALA A 165 10.99 2.20 21.93
C ALA A 165 10.39 1.62 23.22
N ARG A 166 9.17 2.03 23.57
CA ARG A 166 8.41 1.54 24.72
C ARG A 166 7.55 0.31 24.40
N GLY A 167 7.63 -0.21 23.18
CA GLY A 167 6.80 -1.32 22.71
C GLY A 167 5.38 -0.92 22.30
N VAL A 168 5.13 0.39 22.13
CA VAL A 168 3.83 0.92 21.69
C VAL A 168 3.89 1.20 20.20
N PHE A 169 3.13 0.44 19.41
CA PHE A 169 3.14 0.56 17.95
C PHE A 169 2.10 1.57 17.46
N VAL A 170 2.57 2.78 17.19
CA VAL A 170 1.77 3.89 16.63
C VAL A 170 2.36 4.37 15.30
N VAL A 171 1.51 4.93 14.46
CA VAL A 171 1.90 5.56 13.19
C VAL A 171 1.15 6.87 13.06
N LYS A 172 1.83 7.95 12.69
CA LYS A 172 1.18 9.22 12.34
C LYS A 172 0.80 9.20 10.86
N VAL A 173 -0.44 9.56 10.56
CA VAL A 173 -0.96 9.65 9.18
C VAL A 173 -1.14 11.11 8.81
N VAL A 174 -0.62 11.49 7.64
CA VAL A 174 -0.66 12.87 7.14
C VAL A 174 -1.31 12.89 5.77
N GLY A 175 -2.51 13.46 5.68
CA GLY A 175 -3.10 13.88 4.42
C GLY A 175 -2.42 15.16 3.91
N TYR A 176 -2.23 15.25 2.59
CA TYR A 176 -1.54 16.37 1.95
C TYR A 176 -2.28 16.94 0.72
N ASP A 177 -3.48 16.43 0.41
CA ASP A 177 -4.41 17.02 -0.57
C ASP A 177 -5.49 17.90 0.04
N TRP A 178 -5.50 18.06 1.37
CA TRP A 178 -6.38 18.98 2.06
C TRP A 178 -5.77 20.39 2.04
N ASP A 179 -6.56 21.34 1.56
CA ASP A 179 -6.37 22.76 1.84
C ASP A 179 -7.01 23.04 3.21
N GLU A 180 -6.26 23.63 4.13
CA GLU A 180 -6.84 24.17 5.36
C GLU A 180 -7.62 25.43 4.96
N ASP A 181 -8.95 25.32 4.89
CA ASP A 181 -9.85 26.49 4.81
C ASP A 181 -9.70 27.39 6.04
#